data_AF-X0VLH4-F1
#
_entry.id   AF-X0VLH4-F1
#
_cell.length_a   1.000
_cell.length_b   1.000
_cell.length_c   1.000
_cell.angle_alpha   90.00
_cell.angle_beta   90.00
_cell.angle_gamma   90.00
#
_symmetry.space_group_name_H-M   'P 1'
#
loop_
_entity.id
_entity.type
_entity.pdbx_description
1 polymer ?
#
loop_
_entity_poly.entity_id
_entity_poly.type
_entity_poly.pdbx_seq_one_letter_code
_entity_poly.pdbx_strand_id
1 'polypeptide(L)' 'VRQIRRLLELKRTYPADAFKNAIQQASHYGLYDLNRLEQMILKNVAGDFFNIEGDEP' A
#
# COMPACT_ATOMS: atom_id res chain seq x y z
N VAL A 1 2.89 4.45 20.67
CA VAL A 1 4.30 4.39 20.19
C VAL A 1 4.62 3.26 19.21
N ARG A 2 4.02 2.06 19.28
CA ARG A 2 4.34 0.93 18.36
C ARG A 2 3.94 1.16 16.90
N GLN A 3 2.89 1.95 16.67
CA GLN A 3 2.26 2.16 15.36
C GLN A 3 3.11 2.97 14.37
N ILE A 4 3.83 3.99 14.86
CA ILE A 4 4.74 4.81 14.03
C ILE A 4 5.95 3.98 13.57
N ARG A 5 6.47 3.09 14.43
CA ARG A 5 7.56 2.17 14.06
C ARG A 5 7.12 1.23 12.96
N ARG A 6 5.92 0.64 13.08
CA ARG A 6 5.37 -0.23 12.03
C ARG A 6 5.20 0.51 10.70
N LEU A 7 4.73 1.76 10.71
CA LEU A 7 4.62 2.57 9.49
C LEU A 7 5.98 2.86 8.85
N LEU A 8 7.02 3.10 9.65
CA LEU A 8 8.38 3.27 9.17
C LEU A 8 8.95 1.98 8.57
N GLU A 9 8.67 0.83 9.18
CA GLU A 9 9.04 -0.48 8.64
C GLU A 9 8.34 -0.74 7.30
N LEU A 10 7.03 -0.49 7.20
CA LEU A 10 6.29 -0.59 5.94
C LEU A 10 6.92 0.23 4.80
N LYS A 11 7.34 1.47 5.09
CA LYS A 11 8.02 2.33 4.10
C LYS A 11 9.39 1.79 3.68
N ARG A 12 10.09 1.06 4.55
CA ARG A 12 11.43 0.50 4.26
C ARG A 12 11.34 -0.85 3.53
N THR A 13 10.30 -1.63 3.81
CA THR A 13 10.14 -2.98 3.25
C THR A 13 9.41 -2.97 1.91
N TYR A 14 8.51 -2.01 1.68
CA TYR A 14 7.72 -1.92 0.44
C TYR A 14 8.20 -0.80 -0.50
N PRO A 15 7.96 -0.92 -1.81
CA PRO A 15 8.23 0.13 -2.79
C PRO A 15 7.55 1.46 -2.43
N ALA A 16 8.25 2.57 -2.70
CA ALA A 16 7.76 3.91 -2.38
C ALA A 16 6.44 4.26 -3.08
N ASP A 17 6.28 3.85 -4.34
CA ASP A 17 5.07 4.11 -5.14
C ASP A 17 3.85 3.37 -4.59
N ALA A 18 3.97 2.08 -4.29
CA ALA A 18 2.90 1.29 -3.69
C ALA A 18 2.49 1.82 -2.31
N PHE A 19 3.47 2.23 -1.50
CA PHE A 19 3.22 2.87 -0.20
C PHE A 19 2.46 4.19 -0.35
N LYS A 20 2.87 5.04 -1.29
CA LYS A 20 2.25 6.35 -1.53
C LYS A 20 0.82 6.22 -2.05
N ASN A 21 0.57 5.31 -2.98
CA ASN A 21 -0.77 5.00 -3.49
C ASN A 21 -1.70 4.50 -2.38
N ALA A 22 -1.21 3.62 -1.51
CA ALA A 22 -2.00 3.10 -0.40
C ALA A 22 -2.35 4.21 0.61
N ILE A 23 -1.42 5.10 0.93
CA ILE A 23 -1.65 6.26 1.81
C ILE A 23 -2.67 7.23 1.19
N GLN A 24 -2.59 7.51 -0.11
CA GLN A 24 -3.56 8.38 -0.79
C GLN A 24 -4.97 7.81 -0.73
N GLN A 25 -5.15 6.51 -1.01
CA GLN A 25 -6.45 5.86 -0.88
C GLN A 25 -6.93 5.83 0.58
N ALA A 26 -6.08 5.47 1.53
CA ALA A 26 -6.44 5.47 2.94
C ALA A 26 -6.87 6.87 3.43
N SER A 27 -6.17 7.92 3.00
CA SER A 27 -6.52 9.31 3.29
C SER A 27 -7.86 9.73 2.67
N HIS A 28 -8.20 9.23 1.48
CA HIS A 28 -9.49 9.51 0.83
C HIS A 28 -10.67 8.97 1.64
N TYR A 29 -10.50 7.81 2.28
CA TYR A 29 -11.54 7.17 3.11
C TYR A 29 -11.45 7.53 4.60
N GLY A 30 -10.52 8.41 5.01
CA GLY A 30 -10.30 8.75 6.43
C GLY A 30 -9.85 7.56 7.28
N LEU A 31 -9.21 6.56 6.66
CA LEU A 31 -8.85 5.31 7.30
C LEU A 31 -7.42 5.34 7.85
N TYR A 32 -7.29 5.17 9.18
CA TYR A 32 -6.01 5.18 9.89
C TYR A 32 -5.62 3.79 10.45
N ASP A 33 -6.34 2.73 10.07
CA ASP A 33 -5.99 1.37 10.49
C ASP A 33 -4.76 0.86 9.72
N LEU A 34 -3.67 0.64 10.45
CA LEU A 34 -2.40 0.21 9.90
C LEU A 34 -2.43 -1.19 9.28
N ASN A 35 -3.28 -2.10 9.77
CA ASN A 35 -3.40 -3.44 9.16
C ASN A 35 -4.07 -3.32 7.79
N ARG A 36 -5.09 -2.46 7.67
CA ARG A 36 -5.77 -2.22 6.39
C ARG A 36 -4.85 -1.49 5.41
N LEU A 37 -4.04 -0.55 5.88
CA LEU A 37 -3.01 0.10 5.06
C LEU A 37 -2.00 -0.91 4.52
N GLU A 38 -1.48 -1.81 5.37
CA GLU A 38 -0.54 -2.87 4.96
C GLU A 38 -1.13 -3.77 3.88
N GLN A 39 -2.41 -4.15 4.00
CA GLN A 39 -3.11 -4.91 2.96
C GLN A 39 -3.27 -4.13 1.64
N MET A 40 -3.50 -2.82 1.70
CA MET A 40 -3.58 -1.98 0.49
C MET A 40 -2.22 -1.83 -0.19
N ILE A 41 -1.14 -1.71 0.59
CA ILE A 41 0.23 -1.70 0.07
C ILE A 41 0.51 -3.03 -0.64
N LEU A 42 0.21 -4.16 0.01
CA LEU A 42 0.38 -5.48 -0.59
C LEU A 42 -0.43 -5.66 -1.88
N LYS A 43 -1.67 -5.18 -1.92
CA LYS A 43 -2.50 -5.20 -3.14
C LYS A 43 -1.93 -4.33 -4.24
N ASN A 44 -1.40 -3.15 -3.92
CA ASN A 44 -0.78 -2.29 -4.93
C ASN A 44 0.51 -2.91 -5.46
N VAL A 45 1.38 -3.45 -4.59
CA VAL A 45 2.59 -4.18 -5.02
C VAL A 45 2.19 -5.40 -5.86
N ALA A 46 1.22 -6.18 -5.43
CA ALA A 46 0.76 -7.31 -6.21
C ALA A 46 0.16 -6.86 -7.55
N GLY A 47 -0.62 -5.78 -7.58
CA GLY A 47 -1.15 -5.18 -8.80
C GLY A 47 -0.04 -4.73 -9.74
N ASP A 48 0.97 -3.99 -9.27
CA ASP A 48 2.11 -3.52 -10.07
C ASP A 48 2.97 -4.67 -10.62
N PHE A 49 3.25 -5.68 -9.80
CA PHE A 49 4.13 -6.80 -10.16
C PHE A 49 3.41 -7.92 -10.92
N PHE A 50 2.11 -8.10 -10.69
CA PHE A 50 1.26 -9.06 -11.40
C PHE A 50 0.30 -8.36 -12.37
N ASN A 51 0.57 -7.10 -12.77
CA ASN A 51 -0.16 -6.47 -13.87
C ASN A 51 0.22 -7.21 -15.14
N ILE A 52 -0.48 -8.30 -15.40
CA ILE A 52 -0.54 -8.93 -16.70
C ILE A 52 -1.32 -7.91 -17.54
N GLU A 53 -0.62 -6.96 -18.17
CA GLU A 53 -1.18 -6.04 -19.18
C GLU A 53 -1.57 -6.82 -20.45
N GLY A 54 -2.41 -7.84 -20.30
CA GLY A 54 -2.83 -8.72 -21.36
C GLY A 54 -4.28 -9.12 -21.14
N ASP A 55 -5.19 -8.16 -21.31
CA ASP A 55 -6.45 -8.36 -22.03
C ASP A 55 -7.12 -6.98 -22.24
N GLU A 56 -6.62 -6.23 -23.23
CA GLU A 56 -7.47 -5.28 -23.95
C GLU A 56 -8.39 -6.11 -24.87
N PRO A 57 -9.73 -5.99 -24.78
CA PRO A 57 -10.66 -6.64 -25.71
C PRO A 57 -10.70 -5.97 -27.10
#